data_AF-A0A5M3X4N4-F1
#
_entry.id   AF-A0A5M3X4N4-F1
#
_cell.length_a   1.000
_cell.length_b   1.000
_cell.length_c   1.000
_cell.angle_alpha   90.00
_cell.angle_beta   90.00
_cell.angle_gamma   90.00
#
_symmetry.space_group_name_H-M   'P 1'
#
loop_
_entity.id
_entity.type
_entity.pdbx_description
1 polymer ?
#
loop_
_entity_poly.entity_id
_entity_poly.type
_entity_poly.pdbx_seq_one_letter_code
_entity_poly.pdbx_strand_id
1 'polypeptide(L)'
;MAERWDDDELLGRLAAALRAADAVPRDFVEAAKTAYAWHGIDAELAVLAYDSAQHEEDLALTRADTAHLHSLTFRSAELTIEIEVTERTLVGQLVPPRPGTVRIWAESGWGPEMPVDEVGGFTITKPVDRFRLWCRCPGIADVITTWATV
;
A
#
# COMPACT_ATOMS: atom_id res chain seq x y z
N MET A 1 -45.86 -28.83 -29.78
CA MET A 1 -45.99 -28.45 -28.36
C MET A 1 -44.93 -27.40 -28.09
N ALA A 2 -45.32 -26.13 -27.96
CA ALA A 2 -44.38 -25.06 -27.64
C ALA A 2 -43.87 -25.29 -26.22
N GLU A 3 -42.56 -25.43 -26.07
CA GLU A 3 -41.89 -25.48 -24.78
C GLU A 3 -42.11 -24.12 -24.09
N ARG A 4 -43.04 -24.08 -23.15
CA ARG A 4 -43.37 -22.86 -22.41
C ARG A 4 -42.32 -22.71 -21.32
N TRP A 5 -41.20 -22.10 -21.67
CA TRP A 5 -40.20 -21.73 -20.66
C TRP A 5 -40.80 -20.77 -19.65
N ASP A 6 -40.40 -20.98 -18.40
CA ASP A 6 -40.64 -20.04 -17.33
C ASP A 6 -39.77 -18.80 -17.54
N ASP A 7 -40.31 -17.60 -17.33
CA ASP A 7 -39.62 -16.35 -17.62
C ASP A 7 -38.34 -16.23 -16.77
N ASP A 8 -38.37 -16.72 -15.53
CA ASP A 8 -37.21 -16.76 -14.63
C ASP A 8 -36.10 -17.69 -15.14
N GLU A 9 -36.47 -18.82 -15.75
CA GLU A 9 -35.51 -19.74 -16.37
C GLU A 9 -34.84 -19.09 -17.58
N LEU A 10 -35.63 -18.39 -18.39
CA LEU A 10 -35.14 -17.70 -19.58
C LEU A 10 -34.18 -16.56 -19.22
N LEU A 11 -34.53 -15.76 -18.22
CA LEU A 11 -33.69 -14.69 -17.69
C LEU A 11 -32.41 -15.24 -17.05
N GLY A 12 -32.49 -16.36 -16.34
CA GLY A 12 -31.33 -17.04 -15.77
C GLY A 12 -30.33 -17.50 -16.84
N ARG A 13 -30.83 -18.08 -17.94
CA ARG A 13 -30.00 -18.50 -19.09
C ARG A 13 -29.39 -17.32 -19.84
N LEU A 14 -30.15 -16.24 -20.04
CA LEU A 14 -29.64 -15.02 -20.66
C LEU A 14 -28.53 -14.39 -19.80
N ALA A 15 -28.71 -14.31 -18.48
CA ALA A 15 -27.70 -13.80 -17.56
C ALA A 15 -26.43 -14.67 -17.53
N ALA A 16 -26.56 -16.00 -17.72
CA ALA A 16 -25.41 -16.89 -17.85
C ALA A 16 -24.67 -16.67 -19.18
N ALA A 17 -25.41 -16.50 -20.28
CA ALA A 17 -24.83 -16.24 -21.61
C ALA A 17 -24.09 -14.90 -21.66
N LEU A 18 -24.66 -13.84 -21.08
CA LEU A 18 -24.01 -12.52 -20.97
C LEU A 18 -22.72 -12.60 -20.13
N ARG A 19 -22.76 -13.27 -18.96
CA ARG A 19 -21.56 -13.48 -18.14
C ARG A 19 -20.46 -14.27 -18.87
N ALA A 20 -20.84 -15.25 -19.68
CA ALA A 20 -19.89 -16.01 -20.49
C ALA A 20 -19.30 -15.16 -21.63
N ALA A 21 -20.09 -14.27 -22.22
CA ALA A 21 -19.61 -13.34 -23.25
C ALA A 21 -18.68 -12.25 -22.67
N ASP A 22 -18.95 -11.78 -21.45
CA ASP A 22 -18.14 -10.80 -20.73
C ASP A 22 -16.93 -11.43 -20.01
N ALA A 23 -16.79 -12.75 -20.06
CA ALA A 23 -15.68 -13.45 -19.42
C ALA A 23 -14.36 -13.06 -20.08
N VAL A 24 -13.47 -12.46 -19.30
CA VAL A 24 -12.13 -12.10 -19.78
C VAL A 24 -11.35 -13.38 -20.11
N PRO A 25 -10.81 -13.55 -21.33
CA PRO A 25 -10.03 -14.72 -21.70
C PRO A 25 -8.84 -14.93 -20.74
N ARG A 26 -8.55 -16.18 -20.40
CA ARG A 26 -7.47 -16.52 -19.45
C ARG A 26 -6.13 -15.92 -19.87
N ASP A 27 -5.83 -15.92 -21.17
CA ASP A 27 -4.57 -15.38 -21.70
C ASP A 27 -4.46 -13.86 -21.48
N PHE A 28 -5.57 -13.12 -21.45
CA PHE A 28 -5.57 -11.70 -21.10
C PHE A 28 -5.30 -11.49 -19.61
N VAL A 29 -5.85 -12.34 -18.75
CA VAL A 29 -5.56 -12.32 -17.31
C VAL A 29 -4.08 -12.64 -17.05
N GLU A 30 -3.53 -13.66 -17.71
CA GLU A 30 -2.12 -14.03 -17.56
C GLU A 30 -1.18 -12.98 -18.19
N ALA A 31 -1.55 -12.37 -19.31
CA ALA A 31 -0.81 -11.24 -19.89
C ALA A 31 -0.85 -10.03 -18.94
N ALA A 32 -1.99 -9.72 -18.33
CA ALA A 32 -2.11 -8.65 -17.34
C ALA A 32 -1.25 -8.92 -16.09
N LYS A 33 -1.27 -10.15 -15.56
CA LYS A 33 -0.39 -10.56 -14.45
C LYS A 33 1.08 -10.47 -14.83
N THR A 34 1.44 -10.89 -16.04
CA THR A 34 2.82 -10.84 -16.55
C THR A 34 3.28 -9.39 -16.69
N ALA A 35 2.47 -8.53 -17.30
CA ALA A 35 2.76 -7.09 -17.41
C ALA A 35 2.86 -6.43 -16.03
N TYR A 36 1.99 -6.80 -15.10
CA TYR A 36 2.00 -6.29 -13.72
C TYR A 36 3.23 -6.75 -12.93
N ALA A 37 3.77 -7.95 -13.22
CA ALA A 37 5.00 -8.43 -12.59
C ALA A 37 6.19 -7.49 -12.83
N TRP A 38 6.22 -6.78 -13.95
CA TRP A 38 7.27 -5.80 -14.27
C TRP A 38 7.11 -4.47 -13.54
N HIS A 39 5.92 -4.13 -13.06
CA HIS A 39 5.60 -2.81 -12.51
C HIS A 39 6.40 -2.47 -11.23
N GLY A 40 6.99 -3.47 -10.55
CA GLY A 40 7.76 -3.27 -9.32
C GLY A 40 9.16 -3.89 -9.31
N ILE A 41 9.65 -4.45 -10.42
CA ILE A 41 11.00 -5.08 -10.47
C ILE A 41 12.11 -4.02 -10.37
N ASP A 42 11.87 -2.82 -10.90
CA ASP A 42 12.82 -1.71 -10.82
C ASP A 42 12.69 -0.89 -9.54
N ALA A 43 11.81 -1.28 -8.61
CA ALA A 43 11.63 -0.58 -7.34
C ALA A 43 12.63 -1.09 -6.29
N GLU A 44 13.33 -0.17 -5.64
CA GLU A 44 14.23 -0.46 -4.54
C GLU A 44 13.44 -0.77 -3.25
N LEU A 45 13.79 -1.85 -2.55
CA LEU A 45 13.11 -2.25 -1.33
C LEU A 45 13.72 -1.56 -0.10
N ALA A 46 12.94 -0.73 0.59
CA ALA A 46 13.27 -0.20 1.90
C ALA A 46 12.76 -1.14 3.02
N VAL A 47 13.68 -1.72 3.78
CA VAL A 47 13.37 -2.68 4.84
C VAL A 47 13.14 -1.97 6.16
N LEU A 48 12.14 -2.40 6.94
CA LEU A 48 11.91 -1.94 8.30
C LEU A 48 13.17 -2.18 9.16
N ALA A 49 13.84 -1.10 9.54
CA ALA A 49 15.08 -1.10 10.30
C ALA A 49 14.85 -0.81 11.79
N TYR A 50 13.75 -0.13 12.13
CA TYR A 50 13.37 0.19 13.50
C TYR A 50 11.84 0.31 13.65
N ASP A 51 11.32 -0.22 14.75
CA ASP A 51 9.94 -0.08 15.20
C ASP A 51 9.97 0.14 16.71
N SER A 52 9.51 1.30 17.18
CA SER A 52 9.55 1.60 18.62
C SER A 52 8.66 0.69 19.44
N ALA A 53 7.54 0.20 18.90
CA ALA A 53 6.63 -0.69 19.63
C ALA A 53 7.30 -2.03 19.99
N GLN A 54 8.28 -2.49 19.19
CA GLN A 54 9.06 -3.70 19.48
C GLN A 54 10.10 -3.50 20.58
N HIS A 55 10.46 -2.26 20.90
CA HIS A 55 11.50 -1.91 21.87
C HIS A 55 10.92 -1.36 23.19
N GLU A 56 9.59 -1.23 23.30
CA GLU A 56 8.92 -0.75 24.51
C GLU A 56 8.89 -1.79 25.64
N GLU A 57 8.95 -3.10 25.34
CA GLU A 57 8.94 -4.16 26.36
C GLU A 57 10.12 -4.07 27.34
N ASP A 58 11.26 -3.50 26.93
CA ASP A 58 12.46 -3.34 27.76
C ASP A 58 12.44 -2.09 28.67
N LEU A 59 11.56 -1.12 28.44
CA LEU A 59 11.53 0.18 29.13
C LEU A 59 10.36 0.36 30.11
N ALA A 60 9.43 -0.61 30.13
CA ALA A 60 8.18 -0.58 30.89
C ALA A 60 8.35 -0.51 32.44
N LEU A 61 9.56 -0.65 32.97
CA LEU A 61 9.83 -0.53 34.41
C LEU A 61 10.00 0.91 34.92
N THR A 62 9.96 1.94 34.05
CA THR A 62 10.43 3.29 34.45
C THR A 62 9.56 4.50 34.14
N ARG A 63 8.37 4.43 33.52
CA ARG A 63 7.61 5.67 33.32
C ARG A 63 6.09 5.52 33.22
N ALA A 64 5.40 6.32 34.04
CA ALA A 64 3.99 6.63 33.94
C ALA A 64 3.79 7.87 33.03
N ASP A 65 2.81 7.77 32.13
CA ASP A 65 2.07 8.88 31.51
C ASP A 65 2.83 9.81 30.53
N THR A 66 3.37 9.25 29.45
CA THR A 66 3.69 10.01 28.23
C THR A 66 3.04 9.33 27.04
N ALA A 67 2.27 10.08 26.24
CA ALA A 67 1.72 9.62 24.97
C ALA A 67 2.78 8.84 24.19
N HIS A 68 2.55 7.53 24.02
CA HIS A 68 3.50 6.63 23.40
C HIS A 68 3.69 7.04 21.94
N LEU A 69 4.91 7.45 21.60
CA LEU A 69 5.27 7.87 20.25
C LEU A 69 5.64 6.62 19.45
N HIS A 70 4.67 6.06 18.71
CA HIS A 70 4.94 4.93 17.83
C HIS A 70 5.65 5.45 16.58
N SER A 71 6.88 4.97 16.35
CA SER A 71 7.74 5.41 15.26
C SER A 71 8.31 4.21 14.51
N LEU A 72 8.37 4.33 13.18
CA LEU A 72 8.92 3.35 12.27
C LEU A 72 10.03 3.99 11.42
N THR A 73 11.09 3.24 11.15
CA THR A 73 12.14 3.64 10.19
C THR A 73 12.34 2.55 9.18
N PHE A 74 12.18 2.87 7.90
CA PHE A 74 12.48 2.00 6.77
C PHE A 74 13.74 2.49 6.07
N ARG A 75 14.58 1.59 5.59
CA ARG A 75 15.84 1.95 4.96
C ARG A 75 16.13 1.12 3.72
N SER A 76 16.48 1.82 2.65
CA SER A 76 17.07 1.31 1.42
C SER A 76 18.51 1.84 1.28
N ALA A 77 19.19 1.56 0.18
CA ALA A 77 20.52 2.11 -0.08
C ALA A 77 20.47 3.62 -0.36
N GLU A 78 19.43 4.11 -1.06
CA GLU A 78 19.34 5.51 -1.49
C GLU A 78 18.39 6.39 -0.64
N LEU A 79 17.51 5.76 0.14
CA LEU A 79 16.45 6.45 0.89
C LEU A 79 16.15 5.81 2.25
N THR A 80 16.09 6.65 3.29
CA THR A 80 15.48 6.33 4.58
C THR A 80 14.12 7.02 4.69
N ILE A 81 13.13 6.31 5.19
CA ILE A 81 11.77 6.80 5.40
C ILE A 81 11.48 6.69 6.89
N GLU A 82 11.33 7.83 7.55
CA GLU A 82 10.97 7.92 8.95
C GLU A 82 9.47 8.22 9.06
N ILE A 83 8.78 7.54 9.98
CA ILE A 83 7.34 7.67 10.17
C ILE A 83 7.05 7.80 11.66
N GLU A 84 6.27 8.82 12.00
CA GLU A 84 5.58 8.98 13.27
C GLU A 84 4.10 8.63 13.08
N VAL A 85 3.60 7.74 13.93
CA VAL A 85 2.22 7.29 13.91
C VAL A 85 1.42 8.12 14.90
N THR A 86 0.38 8.80 14.40
CA THR A 86 -0.61 9.48 15.24
C THR A 86 -1.92 8.70 15.26
N GLU A 87 -2.92 9.20 15.99
CA GLU A 87 -4.25 8.58 16.05
C GLU A 87 -4.91 8.42 14.66
N ARG A 88 -4.64 9.32 13.71
CA ARG A 88 -5.36 9.40 12.43
C ARG A 88 -4.46 9.51 11.20
N THR A 89 -3.19 9.84 11.37
CA THR A 89 -2.27 10.10 10.27
C THR A 89 -0.92 9.42 10.53
N LEU A 90 -0.21 9.14 9.44
CA LEU A 90 1.22 8.89 9.47
C LEU A 90 1.88 10.18 8.99
N VAL A 91 2.71 10.76 9.84
CA VAL A 91 3.55 11.90 9.50
C VAL A 91 4.93 11.35 9.20
N GLY A 92 5.45 11.60 8.00
CA GLY A 92 6.70 10.99 7.58
C GLY A 92 7.67 11.97 6.96
N GLN A 93 8.92 11.54 6.90
CA GLN A 93 10.02 12.29 6.34
C GLN A 93 10.94 11.39 5.51
N LEU A 94 11.35 11.90 4.36
CA LEU A 94 12.36 11.30 3.49
C LEU A 94 13.75 11.83 3.84
N VAL A 95 14.70 10.92 3.98
CA VAL A 95 16.10 11.24 4.28
C VAL A 95 17.00 10.55 3.24
N PRO A 96 17.82 11.30 2.46
CA PRO A 96 17.94 12.76 2.51
C PRO A 96 16.70 13.47 1.92
N PRO A 97 16.40 14.70 2.39
CA PRO A 97 15.26 15.51 1.93
C PRO A 97 15.19 15.65 0.43
N ARG A 98 14.01 15.41 -0.14
CA ARG A 98 13.75 15.57 -1.58
C ARG A 98 12.25 15.68 -1.86
N PRO A 99 11.85 16.49 -2.86
CA PRO A 99 10.48 16.50 -3.34
C PRO A 99 10.16 15.20 -4.08
N GLY A 100 8.89 14.83 -4.08
CA GLY A 100 8.42 13.60 -4.70
C GLY A 100 6.97 13.34 -4.37
N THR A 101 6.56 12.09 -4.52
CA THR A 101 5.24 11.63 -4.10
C THR A 101 5.32 10.34 -3.31
N VAL A 102 4.39 10.18 -2.37
CA VAL A 102 4.22 8.98 -1.57
C VAL A 102 2.79 8.47 -1.73
N ARG A 103 2.64 7.15 -1.81
CA ARG A 103 1.33 6.51 -1.89
C ARG A 103 1.28 5.30 -0.99
N ILE A 104 0.17 5.14 -0.27
CA ILE A 104 -0.11 3.93 0.50
C ILE A 104 -0.56 2.84 -0.46
N TRP A 105 0.00 1.65 -0.29
CA TRP A 105 -0.59 0.41 -0.76
C TRP A 105 -0.95 -0.45 0.45
N ALA A 106 -2.25 -0.56 0.70
CA ALA A 106 -2.84 -1.38 1.74
C ALA A 106 -3.48 -2.66 1.16
N GLU A 107 -3.91 -3.60 2.00
CA GLU A 107 -4.64 -4.79 1.53
C GLU A 107 -5.95 -4.43 0.82
N SER A 108 -6.62 -3.37 1.29
CA SER A 108 -7.79 -2.74 0.67
C SER A 108 -7.51 -2.05 -0.68
N GLY A 109 -6.24 -1.87 -1.06
CA GLY A 109 -5.80 -1.33 -2.33
C GLY A 109 -4.95 -0.06 -2.22
N TRP A 110 -4.94 0.71 -3.30
CA TRP A 110 -4.14 1.92 -3.41
C TRP A 110 -4.85 3.13 -2.79
N GLY A 111 -4.12 3.85 -1.93
CA GLY A 111 -4.53 5.17 -1.45
C GLY A 111 -4.26 6.30 -2.45
N PRO A 112 -4.67 7.53 -2.15
CA PRO A 112 -4.34 8.70 -2.95
C PRO A 112 -2.82 8.98 -2.91
N GLU A 113 -2.30 9.55 -4.00
CA GLU A 113 -0.92 10.00 -4.09
C GLU A 113 -0.74 11.34 -3.38
N MET A 114 0.17 11.40 -2.41
CA MET A 114 0.41 12.57 -1.57
C MET A 114 1.76 13.20 -1.92
N PRO A 115 1.84 14.54 -1.97
CA PRO A 115 3.09 15.22 -2.25
C PRO A 115 4.05 15.07 -1.08
N VAL A 116 5.34 14.96 -1.40
CA VAL A 116 6.44 15.17 -0.48
C VAL A 116 6.98 16.57 -0.73
N ASP A 117 7.06 17.39 0.31
CA ASP A 117 7.51 18.77 0.21
C ASP A 117 9.03 18.89 -0.02
N GLU A 118 9.53 20.12 -0.14
CA GLU A 118 10.94 20.40 -0.42
C GLU A 118 11.90 19.93 0.69
N VAL A 119 11.41 19.80 1.92
CA VAL A 119 12.19 19.31 3.06
C VAL A 119 12.01 17.80 3.30
N GLY A 120 11.34 17.10 2.37
CA GLY A 120 11.13 15.65 2.42
C GLY A 120 9.94 15.24 3.29
N GLY A 121 9.14 16.19 3.78
CA GLY A 121 8.00 15.93 4.65
C GLY A 121 6.75 15.50 3.88
N PHE A 122 5.96 14.60 4.48
CA PHE A 122 4.66 14.18 3.96
C PHE A 122 3.71 13.78 5.08
N THR A 123 2.41 13.74 4.77
CA THR A 123 1.38 13.26 5.70
C THR A 123 0.34 12.48 4.93
N ILE A 124 0.00 11.30 5.45
CA ILE A 124 -0.98 10.39 4.86
C ILE A 124 -1.97 9.95 5.93
N THR A 125 -3.19 9.60 5.54
CA THR A 125 -4.17 9.02 6.48
C THR A 125 -3.67 7.66 6.96
N LYS A 126 -3.77 7.40 8.27
CA LYS A 126 -3.37 6.12 8.86
C LYS A 126 -4.24 4.99 8.26
N PRO A 127 -3.63 3.93 7.69
CA PRO A 127 -4.38 2.77 7.20
C PRO A 127 -4.90 1.93 8.37
N VAL A 128 -5.96 1.15 8.13
CA VAL A 128 -6.58 0.26 9.13
C VAL A 128 -5.95 -1.14 9.08
N ASP A 129 -5.41 -1.49 7.93
CA ASP A 129 -4.86 -2.78 7.55
C ASP A 129 -3.34 -2.68 7.31
N ARG A 130 -2.72 -3.83 7.06
CA ARG A 130 -1.31 -3.91 6.72
C ARG A 130 -1.05 -3.08 5.46
N PHE A 131 0.02 -2.31 5.49
CA PHE A 131 0.34 -1.36 4.43
C PHE A 131 1.82 -1.36 4.08
N ARG A 132 2.13 -0.78 2.92
CA ARG A 132 3.47 -0.35 2.53
C ARG A 132 3.40 1.00 1.86
N LEU A 133 4.51 1.72 1.88
CA LEU A 133 4.65 2.97 1.16
C LEU A 133 5.34 2.74 -0.17
N TRP A 134 4.89 3.47 -1.17
CA TRP A 134 5.54 3.62 -2.46
C TRP A 134 5.95 5.07 -2.61
N CYS A 135 7.25 5.33 -2.65
CA CYS A 135 7.83 6.66 -2.80
C CYS A 135 8.40 6.80 -4.20
N ARG A 136 7.98 7.85 -4.92
CA ARG A 136 8.54 8.24 -6.22
C ARG A 136 9.26 9.55 -6.06
N CYS A 137 10.57 9.52 -6.20
CA CYS A 137 11.41 10.71 -6.09
C CYS A 137 12.23 10.87 -7.38
N PRO A 138 12.29 12.07 -7.97
CA PRO A 138 13.13 12.30 -9.14
C PRO A 138 14.60 11.95 -8.89
N GLY A 139 15.22 11.25 -9.84
CA GLY A 139 16.66 10.96 -9.82
C GLY A 139 17.08 9.70 -9.07
N ILE A 140 16.14 8.94 -8.50
CA ILE A 140 16.37 7.60 -7.91
C ILE A 140 15.33 6.61 -8.41
N ALA A 141 15.55 5.33 -8.16
CA ALA A 141 14.52 4.31 -8.37
C ALA A 141 13.29 4.57 -7.49
N ASP A 142 12.11 4.10 -7.92
CA ASP A 142 10.94 4.09 -7.04
C ASP A 142 11.28 3.24 -5.80
N VAL A 143 10.96 3.72 -4.60
CA VAL A 143 11.26 3.02 -3.34
C VAL A 143 9.98 2.45 -2.76
N ILE A 144 9.99 1.16 -2.45
CA ILE A 144 8.87 0.48 -1.82
C ILE A 144 9.26 -0.05 -0.45
N THR A 145 8.44 0.16 0.57
CA THR A 145 8.73 -0.40 1.89
C THR A 145 8.35 -1.88 1.98
N THR A 146 8.99 -2.60 2.91
CA THR A 146 8.38 -3.82 3.44
C THR A 146 7.02 -3.49 4.08
N TRP A 147 6.16 -4.49 4.14
CA TRP A 147 4.86 -4.32 4.77
C TRP A 147 4.96 -4.12 6.29
N ALA A 148 4.11 -3.25 6.83
CA ALA A 148 4.01 -2.94 8.25
C ALA A 148 2.55 -2.79 8.71
N THR A 149 2.35 -2.74 10.03
CA THR A 149 1.08 -2.49 10.73
C THR A 149 1.32 -1.44 11.80
N VAL A 150 0.33 -0.58 12.07
CA VAL A 150 0.42 0.56 13.00
C VAL A 150 -0.88 0.80 13.72
#